data_AF-A0A2V7M620-F1
#
_entry.id   AF-A0A2V7M620-F1
#
_cell.length_a   1.000
_cell.length_b   1.000
_cell.length_c   1.000
_cell.angle_alpha   90.00
_cell.angle_beta   90.00
_cell.angle_gamma   90.00
#
_symmetry.space_group_name_H-M   'P 1'
#
loop_
_entity.id
_entity.type
_entity.pdbx_description
1 polymer ?
#
loop_
_entity_poly.entity_id
_entity_poly.type
_entity_poly.pdbx_seq_one_letter_code
_entity_poly.pdbx_strand_id
1 'polypeptide(L)'
;MDGGTMRPVWRYSGRAVGTAAGLLTALPLYRLSAQDSVRISEAQTVLAPLVESYGVSSAEGPVREAVKRLLPAWAKSETDTAGNLWVRVGQGGPVVAFIAHLDEIGFRVSGIRDDGTLELETRGAFFSSLFEAQPALVHTDRGELAGIFLPRDS
;
A
#
# COMPACT_ATOMS: atom_id res chain seq x y z
N MET A 1 17.44 36.79 -5.42
CA MET A 1 18.83 37.25 -5.61
C MET A 1 19.52 37.05 -4.27
N ASP A 2 20.67 36.38 -4.33
CA ASP A 2 21.66 36.05 -3.28
C ASP A 2 22.13 34.63 -3.64
N GLY A 3 23.26 34.39 -4.32
CA GLY A 3 24.55 35.06 -4.26
C GLY A 3 25.56 34.07 -3.68
N GLY A 4 26.29 33.32 -4.53
CA GLY A 4 27.28 32.36 -4.05
C GLY A 4 28.01 31.60 -5.17
N THR A 5 29.20 32.08 -5.49
CA THR A 5 30.01 31.78 -6.68
C THR A 5 31.05 30.65 -6.45
N MET A 6 31.56 30.09 -7.54
CA MET A 6 32.34 28.85 -7.68
C MET A 6 33.89 28.99 -7.56
N ARG A 7 34.56 27.85 -7.29
CA ARG A 7 35.92 27.35 -7.70
C ARG A 7 37.02 27.30 -6.60
N PRO A 8 37.84 26.22 -6.59
CA PRO A 8 39.06 26.21 -7.41
C PRO A 8 39.29 24.93 -8.22
N VAL A 9 39.97 25.09 -9.37
CA VAL A 9 40.52 24.01 -10.19
C VAL A 9 41.99 23.84 -9.80
N TRP A 10 42.35 22.68 -9.25
CA TRP A 10 43.75 22.30 -9.12
C TRP A 10 44.19 21.54 -10.37
N ARG A 11 44.98 22.21 -11.21
CA ARG A 11 45.84 21.56 -12.21
C ARG A 11 47.07 21.03 -11.48
N TYR A 12 47.20 19.71 -11.35
CA TYR A 12 48.47 19.08 -10.98
C TYR A 12 49.01 18.30 -12.18
N SER A 13 50.16 18.75 -12.66
CA SER A 13 51.03 18.07 -13.61
C SER A 13 51.94 17.09 -12.89
N GLY A 14 52.18 15.92 -13.49
CA GLY A 14 53.45 15.20 -13.33
C GLY A 14 53.46 13.90 -12.50
N ARG A 15 53.51 12.79 -13.26
CA ARG A 15 54.28 11.54 -13.04
C ARG A 15 54.15 10.74 -11.73
N ALA A 16 53.45 9.62 -11.91
CA ALA A 16 53.96 8.24 -11.87
C ALA A 16 54.05 7.46 -10.53
N VAL A 17 53.65 6.19 -10.70
CA VAL A 17 53.97 4.97 -9.93
C VAL A 17 53.14 4.71 -8.67
N GLY A 18 52.43 3.57 -8.71
CA GLY A 18 51.82 2.98 -7.52
C GLY A 18 50.62 2.11 -7.87
N THR A 19 50.82 0.98 -8.53
CA THR A 19 49.85 -0.12 -8.55
C THR A 19 49.63 -0.61 -7.12
N ALA A 20 48.57 -0.11 -6.48
CA ALA A 20 48.02 -0.67 -5.25
C ALA A 20 46.57 -1.11 -5.53
N ALA A 21 46.40 -2.05 -6.46
CA ALA A 21 45.16 -2.83 -6.57
C ALA A 21 45.22 -3.96 -5.52
N GLY A 22 45.26 -3.57 -4.24
CA GLY A 22 45.20 -4.47 -3.11
C GLY A 22 43.74 -4.65 -2.69
N LEU A 23 43.22 -5.87 -2.89
CA LEU A 23 42.03 -6.50 -2.31
C LEU A 23 41.01 -5.57 -1.63
N LEU A 24 39.96 -5.23 -2.37
CA LEU A 24 38.66 -4.78 -1.83
C LEU A 24 37.66 -5.96 -1.78
N THR A 25 38.11 -7.19 -1.47
CA THR A 25 37.26 -8.40 -1.46
C THR A 25 36.91 -8.89 -0.05
N ALA A 26 36.87 -8.01 0.95
CA ALA A 26 36.57 -8.42 2.32
C ALA A 26 35.54 -7.55 3.03
N LEU A 27 34.66 -6.87 2.29
CA LEU A 27 33.33 -6.63 2.83
C LEU A 27 32.53 -7.88 2.51
N PRO A 28 31.88 -8.54 3.50
CA PRO A 28 30.83 -9.46 3.15
C PRO A 28 29.90 -8.67 2.24
N LEU A 29 29.63 -9.20 1.05
CA LEU A 29 28.40 -8.88 0.37
C LEU A 29 27.30 -9.32 1.35
N TYR A 30 26.95 -8.45 2.29
CA TYR A 30 25.57 -8.30 2.68
C TYR A 30 24.90 -7.99 1.34
N ARG A 31 24.49 -9.04 0.61
CA ARG A 31 23.34 -8.94 -0.26
C ARG A 31 22.35 -8.20 0.60
N LEU A 32 22.08 -6.93 0.28
CA LEU A 32 20.99 -6.20 0.87
C LEU A 32 19.79 -7.15 0.74
N SER A 33 19.37 -7.74 1.85
CA SER A 33 18.24 -8.67 1.89
C SER A 33 16.95 -8.02 1.38
N ALA A 34 16.97 -6.70 1.21
CA ALA A 34 15.96 -5.87 0.58
C ALA A 34 15.72 -6.16 -0.92
N GLN A 35 16.51 -7.01 -1.59
CA GLN A 35 16.35 -7.35 -3.02
C GLN A 35 16.39 -8.85 -3.28
N ASP A 36 15.92 -9.68 -2.34
CA ASP A 36 15.65 -11.08 -2.64
C ASP A 36 14.37 -11.19 -3.49
N SER A 37 14.55 -11.32 -4.81
CA SER A 37 13.43 -11.39 -5.76
C SER A 37 12.46 -12.54 -5.47
N VAL A 38 12.94 -13.63 -4.86
CA VAL A 38 12.10 -14.76 -4.47
C VAL A 38 11.16 -14.34 -3.33
N ARG A 39 11.70 -13.74 -2.26
CA ARG A 39 10.88 -13.25 -1.14
C ARG A 39 9.92 -12.15 -1.54
N ILE A 40 10.34 -11.26 -2.44
CA ILE A 40 9.45 -10.21 -3.00
C ILE A 40 8.30 -10.87 -3.76
N SER A 41 8.60 -11.87 -4.60
CA SER A 41 7.57 -12.61 -5.34
C SER A 41 6.62 -13.34 -4.41
N GLU A 42 7.12 -14.01 -3.36
CA GLU A 42 6.31 -14.66 -2.33
C GLU A 42 5.40 -13.66 -1.62
N ALA A 43 5.94 -12.53 -1.16
CA ALA A 43 5.15 -11.48 -0.53
C ALA A 43 4.09 -10.92 -1.48
N GLN A 44 4.43 -10.71 -2.76
CA GLN A 44 3.50 -10.23 -3.77
C GLN A 44 2.31 -11.18 -3.96
N THR A 45 2.52 -12.51 -3.90
CA THR A 45 1.40 -13.47 -4.02
C THR A 45 0.34 -13.31 -2.92
N VAL A 46 0.73 -12.74 -1.77
CA VAL A 46 -0.17 -12.44 -0.65
C VAL A 46 -0.67 -11.01 -0.71
N LEU A 47 0.21 -10.04 -0.95
CA LEU A 47 -0.12 -8.62 -0.87
C LEU A 47 -0.97 -8.15 -2.05
N ALA A 48 -0.69 -8.60 -3.28
CA ALA A 48 -1.44 -8.16 -4.46
C ALA A 48 -2.95 -8.41 -4.33
N PRO A 49 -3.44 -9.64 -4.04
CA PRO A 49 -4.88 -9.86 -3.92
C PRO A 49 -5.53 -9.12 -2.74
N LEU A 50 -4.76 -8.77 -1.70
CA LEU A 50 -5.28 -8.01 -0.55
C LEU A 50 -5.39 -6.51 -0.88
N VAL A 51 -4.40 -5.94 -1.57
CA VAL A 51 -4.38 -4.51 -1.95
C VAL A 51 -5.32 -4.23 -3.12
N GLU A 52 -5.52 -5.20 -4.01
CA GLU A 52 -6.44 -5.09 -5.15
C GLU A 52 -7.89 -5.42 -4.78
N SER A 53 -8.14 -5.86 -3.54
CA SER A 53 -9.50 -6.02 -3.01
C SER A 53 -9.94 -4.72 -2.35
N TYR A 54 -10.92 -4.05 -2.94
CA TYR A 54 -11.46 -2.80 -2.37
C TYR A 54 -12.45 -3.07 -1.24
N GLY A 55 -12.39 -2.25 -0.18
CA GLY A 55 -13.19 -2.46 1.02
C GLY A 55 -13.20 -1.27 1.96
N VAL A 56 -13.94 -0.22 1.60
CA VAL A 56 -14.15 0.92 2.51
C VAL A 56 -14.87 0.49 3.78
N SER A 57 -14.71 1.22 4.89
CA SER A 57 -15.36 0.87 6.17
C SER A 57 -16.87 0.62 5.98
N SER A 58 -17.38 -0.46 6.58
CA SER A 58 -18.75 -1.02 6.39
C SER A 58 -19.01 -1.74 5.07
N ALA A 59 -18.00 -1.88 4.20
CA ALA A 59 -18.07 -2.58 2.92
C ALA A 59 -16.89 -3.56 2.74
N GLU A 60 -16.34 -4.11 3.83
CA GLU A 60 -15.12 -4.95 3.78
C GLU A 60 -15.33 -6.38 3.22
N GLY A 61 -16.48 -6.65 2.61
CA GLY A 61 -16.84 -7.97 2.10
C GLY A 61 -15.81 -8.56 1.14
N PRO A 62 -15.39 -7.85 0.08
CA PRO A 62 -14.39 -8.36 -0.87
C PRO A 62 -13.05 -8.70 -0.20
N VAL A 63 -12.54 -7.80 0.67
CA VAL A 63 -11.29 -8.00 1.42
C VAL A 63 -11.40 -9.22 2.34
N ARG A 64 -12.52 -9.36 3.06
CA ARG A 64 -12.78 -10.52 3.92
C ARG A 64 -12.72 -11.83 3.14
N GLU A 65 -13.33 -11.89 1.96
CA GLU A 65 -13.28 -13.09 1.10
C GLU A 65 -11.86 -13.34 0.54
N ALA A 66 -11.10 -12.28 0.24
CA ALA A 66 -9.69 -12.42 -0.13
C ALA A 66 -8.84 -13.02 1.00
N VAL A 67 -9.01 -12.53 2.22
CA VAL A 67 -8.33 -13.10 3.41
C VAL A 67 -8.74 -14.56 3.60
N LYS A 68 -10.03 -14.91 3.50
CA LYS A 68 -10.50 -16.31 3.62
C LYS A 68 -9.84 -17.24 2.61
N ARG A 69 -9.63 -16.81 1.37
CA ARG A 69 -8.94 -17.60 0.34
C ARG A 69 -7.46 -17.83 0.65
N LEU A 70 -6.83 -16.90 1.37
CA LEU A 70 -5.42 -17.00 1.78
C LEU A 70 -5.24 -17.78 3.08
N LEU A 71 -6.31 -18.04 3.83
CA LEU A 71 -6.23 -18.85 5.04
C LEU A 71 -5.83 -20.29 4.71
N PRO A 72 -4.93 -20.90 5.49
CA PRO A 72 -4.55 -22.28 5.30
C PRO A 72 -5.73 -23.22 5.61
N ALA A 73 -5.76 -24.40 5.00
CA ALA A 73 -6.89 -25.33 5.10
C ALA A 73 -7.26 -25.77 6.53
N TRP A 74 -6.33 -25.67 7.49
CA TRP A 74 -6.58 -25.97 8.90
C TRP A 74 -7.32 -24.85 9.65
N ALA A 75 -7.27 -23.61 9.13
CA ALA A 75 -7.81 -22.44 9.80
C ALA A 75 -9.34 -22.38 9.63
N LYS A 76 -10.06 -22.72 10.70
CA LYS A 76 -11.51 -22.53 10.78
C LYS A 76 -11.77 -21.07 11.14
N SER A 77 -12.22 -20.31 10.15
CA SER A 77 -12.59 -18.91 10.34
C SER A 77 -14.08 -18.76 10.62
N GLU A 78 -14.40 -17.77 11.44
CA GLU A 78 -15.77 -17.33 11.73
C GLU A 78 -15.90 -15.85 11.36
N THR A 79 -17.08 -15.44 10.92
CA THR A 79 -17.41 -14.04 10.64
C THR A 79 -18.55 -13.63 11.56
N ASP A 80 -18.35 -12.57 12.36
CA ASP A 80 -19.40 -12.05 13.23
C ASP A 80 -20.42 -11.20 12.46
N THR A 81 -21.45 -10.70 13.17
CA THR A 81 -22.50 -9.88 12.58
C THR A 81 -22.03 -8.50 12.11
N ALA A 82 -20.90 -8.01 12.62
CA ALA A 82 -20.29 -6.76 12.20
C ALA A 82 -19.38 -6.95 10.97
N GLY A 83 -19.06 -8.19 10.60
CA GLY A 83 -18.20 -8.51 9.46
C GLY A 83 -16.74 -8.80 9.83
N ASN A 84 -16.39 -8.85 11.12
CA ASN A 84 -15.04 -9.20 11.55
C ASN A 84 -14.77 -10.68 11.28
N LEU A 85 -13.64 -10.95 10.61
CA LEU A 85 -13.14 -12.31 10.39
C LEU A 85 -12.15 -12.66 11.50
N TRP A 86 -12.35 -13.78 12.18
CA TRP A 86 -11.42 -14.25 13.19
C TRP A 86 -11.16 -15.75 13.09
N VAL A 87 -9.98 -16.15 13.54
CA VAL A 87 -9.54 -17.54 13.64
C VAL A 87 -8.97 -17.73 15.04
N ARG A 88 -9.42 -18.77 15.75
CA ARG A 88 -8.81 -19.17 17.02
C ARG A 88 -7.81 -20.28 16.80
N VAL A 89 -6.59 -20.07 17.28
CA VAL A 89 -5.51 -21.07 17.25
C VAL A 89 -5.20 -21.50 18.68
N GLY A 90 -5.15 -22.81 18.91
CA GLY A 90 -4.90 -23.38 20.23
C GLY A 90 -6.12 -23.34 21.17
N GLN A 91 -5.89 -23.81 22.40
CA GLN A 91 -6.89 -23.92 23.47
C GLN A 91 -6.27 -23.49 24.81
N GLY A 92 -7.10 -23.20 25.82
CA GLY A 92 -6.63 -22.74 27.14
C GLY A 92 -6.38 -21.23 27.21
N GLY A 93 -5.56 -20.79 28.16
CA GLY A 93 -5.24 -19.39 28.40
C GLY A 93 -3.78 -19.17 28.86
N PRO A 94 -3.30 -17.92 28.88
CA PRO A 94 -4.02 -16.68 28.54
C PRO A 94 -4.28 -16.55 27.03
N VAL A 95 -5.35 -15.82 26.66
CA VAL A 95 -5.68 -15.54 25.26
C VAL A 95 -4.88 -14.30 24.81
N VAL A 96 -4.21 -14.41 23.67
CA VAL A 96 -3.54 -13.29 22.99
C VAL A 96 -4.27 -13.02 21.68
N ALA A 97 -4.58 -11.73 21.42
CA ALA A 97 -5.25 -11.30 20.20
C ALA A 97 -4.29 -10.51 19.30
N PHE A 98 -4.27 -10.85 18.02
CA PHE A 98 -3.63 -10.08 16.97
C PHE A 98 -4.73 -9.46 16.11
N ILE A 99 -4.70 -8.15 15.91
CA ILE A 99 -5.75 -7.41 15.22
C ILE A 99 -5.12 -6.64 14.06
N ALA A 100 -5.67 -6.84 12.87
CA ALA A 100 -5.45 -6.04 11.69
C ALA A 100 -6.82 -5.76 11.08
N HIS A 101 -7.10 -4.49 10.78
CA HIS A 101 -8.39 -4.10 10.21
C HIS A 101 -8.44 -4.45 8.72
N LEU A 102 -9.65 -4.73 8.23
CA LEU A 102 -9.89 -5.10 6.82
C LEU A 102 -10.13 -3.87 5.93
N ASP A 103 -10.58 -2.78 6.54
CA ASP A 103 -11.06 -1.62 5.80
C ASP A 103 -9.92 -0.72 5.33
N GLU A 104 -10.20 -0.02 4.24
CA GLU A 104 -9.41 1.10 3.77
C GLU A 104 -10.20 2.41 3.85
N ILE A 105 -9.47 3.52 3.75
CA ILE A 105 -10.11 4.82 3.59
C ILE A 105 -10.77 4.89 2.21
N GLY A 106 -12.00 5.39 2.12
CA GLY A 106 -12.60 5.73 0.83
C GLY A 106 -13.81 6.66 0.95
N PHE A 107 -14.75 6.51 0.03
CA PHE A 107 -15.95 7.34 -0.05
C PHE A 107 -17.20 6.49 -0.15
N ARG A 108 -18.28 6.96 0.45
CA ARG A 108 -19.64 6.47 0.20
C ARG A 108 -20.36 7.48 -0.67
N VAL A 109 -20.95 7.04 -1.77
CA VAL A 109 -21.85 7.88 -2.56
C VAL A 109 -23.11 8.14 -1.73
N SER A 110 -23.39 9.41 -1.45
CA SER A 110 -24.55 9.85 -0.67
C SER A 110 -25.69 10.37 -1.55
N GLY A 111 -25.39 10.74 -2.80
CA GLY A 111 -26.33 11.34 -3.72
C GLY A 111 -25.75 11.47 -5.13
N ILE A 112 -26.63 11.80 -6.08
CA ILE A 112 -26.28 12.11 -7.47
C ILE A 112 -26.97 13.43 -7.77
N ARG A 113 -26.20 14.42 -8.24
CA ARG A 113 -26.73 15.73 -8.62
C ARG A 113 -27.38 15.70 -10.00
N ASP A 114 -28.13 16.74 -10.33
CA ASP A 114 -28.84 16.87 -11.61
C ASP A 114 -27.90 16.86 -12.83
N ASP A 115 -26.65 17.27 -12.66
CA ASP A 115 -25.61 17.24 -13.69
C ASP A 115 -24.87 15.89 -13.81
N GLY A 116 -25.26 14.91 -12.99
CA GLY A 116 -24.66 13.58 -12.93
C GLY A 116 -23.42 13.47 -12.04
N THR A 117 -23.00 14.54 -11.36
CA THR A 117 -21.89 14.46 -10.39
C THR A 117 -22.30 13.71 -9.12
N LEU A 118 -21.36 12.94 -8.54
CA LEU A 118 -21.59 12.17 -7.32
C LEU A 118 -21.32 13.02 -6.08
N GLU A 119 -22.24 12.97 -5.12
CA GLU A 119 -22.01 13.48 -3.78
C GLU A 119 -21.35 12.38 -2.94
N LEU A 120 -20.26 12.73 -2.26
CA LEU A 120 -19.41 11.79 -1.56
C LEU A 120 -19.33 12.12 -0.07
N GLU A 121 -19.52 11.10 0.75
CA GLU A 121 -19.24 11.12 2.18
C GLU A 121 -17.92 10.38 2.46
N THR A 122 -17.00 11.03 3.18
CA THR A 122 -15.71 10.45 3.53
C THR A 122 -15.85 9.31 4.52
N ARG A 123 -15.11 8.22 4.30
CA ARG A 123 -14.89 7.11 5.23
C ARG A 123 -13.42 7.04 5.59
N GLY A 124 -13.09 7.54 6.77
CA GLY A 124 -11.70 7.77 7.20
C GLY A 124 -11.27 9.23 7.07
N ALA A 125 -10.00 9.49 7.36
CA ALA A 125 -9.40 10.82 7.33
C ALA A 125 -8.67 11.06 6.00
N PHE A 126 -8.89 12.23 5.39
CA PHE A 126 -8.38 12.58 4.08
C PHE A 126 -7.79 13.98 4.03
N PHE A 127 -6.82 14.16 3.15
CA PHE A 127 -6.46 15.47 2.60
C PHE A 127 -7.11 15.57 1.22
N SER A 128 -8.18 16.34 1.07
CA SER A 128 -8.95 16.44 -0.17
C SER A 128 -8.10 16.80 -1.39
N SER A 129 -7.03 17.57 -1.18
CA SER A 129 -6.08 17.96 -2.22
C SER A 129 -5.33 16.81 -2.87
N LEU A 130 -5.21 15.65 -2.20
CA LEU A 130 -4.52 14.48 -2.77
C LEU A 130 -5.38 13.75 -3.81
N PHE A 131 -6.68 14.03 -3.86
CA PHE A 131 -7.63 13.34 -4.74
C PHE A 131 -7.97 14.17 -5.97
N GLU A 132 -7.64 15.46 -6.02
CA GLU A 132 -7.95 16.30 -7.18
C GLU A 132 -7.34 15.74 -8.47
N ALA A 133 -8.17 15.65 -9.51
CA ALA A 133 -7.83 15.08 -10.81
C ALA A 133 -7.27 13.64 -10.76
N GLN A 134 -7.54 12.89 -9.68
CA GLN A 134 -7.19 11.47 -9.59
C GLN A 134 -8.29 10.59 -10.17
N PRO A 135 -7.94 9.45 -10.80
CA PRO A 135 -8.92 8.45 -11.19
C PRO A 135 -9.59 7.85 -9.95
N ALA A 136 -10.85 7.46 -10.10
CA ALA A 136 -11.64 6.80 -9.09
C ALA A 136 -12.29 5.53 -9.68
N LEU A 137 -12.56 4.57 -8.81
CA LEU A 137 -13.36 3.38 -9.13
C LEU A 137 -14.60 3.40 -8.24
N VAL A 138 -15.78 3.44 -8.87
CA VAL A 138 -17.06 3.46 -8.16
C VAL A 138 -17.66 2.05 -8.19
N HIS A 139 -17.86 1.46 -7.02
CA HIS A 139 -18.48 0.14 -6.90
C HIS A 139 -19.99 0.29 -6.79
N THR A 140 -20.72 -0.41 -7.65
CA THR A 140 -22.20 -0.48 -7.66
C THR A 140 -22.66 -1.93 -7.60
N ASP A 141 -23.96 -2.14 -7.42
CA ASP A 141 -24.61 -3.45 -7.53
C ASP A 141 -24.47 -4.08 -8.93
N ARG A 142 -24.27 -3.27 -9.97
CA ARG A 142 -24.10 -3.69 -11.37
C ARG A 142 -22.64 -3.82 -11.80
N GLY A 143 -21.70 -3.62 -10.88
CA GLY A 143 -20.27 -3.66 -11.14
C GLY A 143 -19.59 -2.31 -10.97
N GLU A 144 -18.41 -2.19 -11.56
CA GLU A 144 -17.51 -1.07 -11.35
C GLU A 144 -17.64 -0.02 -12.45
N LEU A 145 -17.58 1.25 -12.07
CA LEU A 145 -17.59 2.38 -12.99
C LEU A 145 -16.34 3.22 -12.78
N ALA A 146 -15.64 3.54 -13.86
CA ALA A 146 -14.53 4.48 -13.81
C ALA A 146 -15.06 5.90 -13.57
N GLY A 147 -14.38 6.65 -12.70
CA GLY A 147 -14.68 8.04 -12.41
C GLY A 147 -13.40 8.87 -12.29
N ILE A 148 -13.58 10.17 -12.08
CA ILE A 148 -12.50 11.11 -11.80
C ILE A 148 -12.95 12.08 -10.72
N PHE A 149 -12.07 12.39 -9.80
CA PHE A 149 -12.29 13.47 -8.85
C PHE A 149 -12.10 14.82 -9.53
N LEU A 150 -13.10 15.68 -9.44
CA LEU A 150 -13.01 17.04 -9.98
C LEU A 150 -12.01 17.86 -9.15
N PRO A 151 -11.09 18.61 -9.78
CA PRO A 151 -10.24 19.56 -9.09
C PRO A 151 -11.08 20.71 -8.51
N ARG A 152 -10.55 21.42 -7.51
CA ARG A 152 -11.20 22.63 -6.99
C ARG A 152 -11.15 23.74 -8.03
N ASP A 153 -12.17 24.59 -8.03
CA ASP A 153 -12.14 25.84 -8.80
C ASP A 153 -10.97 26.71 -8.29
N SER A 154 -10.19 27.27 -9.24
CA SER A 154 -9.01 28.09 -8.98
C SER A 154 -9.29 29.58 -8.87
#